data_AF-A0A0L6Z9D8-F1
#
_entry.id   AF-A0A0L6Z9D8-F1
#
_cell.length_a   1.000
_cell.length_b   1.000
_cell.length_c   1.000
_cell.angle_alpha   90.00
_cell.angle_beta   90.00
_cell.angle_gamma   90.00
#
_symmetry.space_group_name_H-M   'P 1'
#
loop_
_entity.id
_entity.type
_entity.pdbx_description
1 polymer ?
#
loop_
_entity_poly.entity_id
_entity_poly.type
_entity_poly.pdbx_seq_one_letter_code
_entity_poly.pdbx_strand_id
1 'polypeptide(L)'
;MKIRILYDNKPTYLEVPDEDCTVMIDADYEDRLSSAEDKETVTRRSVQEIIDERFNKPEYNNWHKFDRHRGMPKKPFRKDDEAEDEIDHMDYFPDNSDEEAREKQAEYEYICEIIRKNLKEKQAELLIAIVMDGISVTEYARREGVTVGAISHRMETAMKNFKKVFPKSSTFPSSQG
;
A
#
# COMPACT_ATOMS: atom_id res chain seq x y z
N MET A 1 32.06 19.31 14.55
CA MET A 1 31.91 19.81 13.16
C MET A 1 30.45 19.76 12.68
N LYS A 2 30.07 20.61 11.70
CA LYS A 2 28.79 20.50 10.97
C LYS A 2 29.02 19.87 9.59
N ILE A 3 28.34 18.76 9.32
CA ILE A 3 28.41 18.05 8.04
C ILE A 3 27.10 18.24 7.29
N ARG A 4 27.18 18.56 6.00
CA ARG A 4 26.03 18.66 5.11
C ARG A 4 25.81 17.32 4.41
N ILE A 5 24.65 16.71 4.65
CA ILE A 5 24.18 15.51 3.96
C ILE A 5 22.94 15.83 3.10
N LEU A 6 22.77 15.11 2.00
CA LEU A 6 21.55 15.15 1.21
C LEU A 6 20.67 13.97 1.62
N TYR A 7 19.44 14.25 2.02
CA TYR A 7 18.43 13.25 2.36
C TYR A 7 17.08 13.69 1.78
N ASP A 8 16.39 12.82 1.06
CA ASP A 8 15.15 13.16 0.34
C ASP A 8 15.28 14.42 -0.55
N ASN A 9 16.42 14.58 -1.23
CA ASN A 9 16.77 15.76 -2.03
C ASN A 9 16.75 17.09 -1.24
N LYS A 10 16.90 17.03 0.09
CA LYS A 10 16.98 18.20 0.97
C LYS A 10 18.33 18.23 1.69
N PRO A 11 19.02 19.38 1.73
CA PRO A 11 20.25 19.53 2.50
C PRO A 11 19.92 19.51 4.00
N THR A 12 20.45 18.53 4.71
CA THR A 12 20.33 18.35 6.15
C THR A 12 21.71 18.50 6.80
N TYR A 13 21.77 19.09 7.98
CA TYR A 13 23.04 19.33 8.69
C TYR A 13 23.10 18.48 9.95
N LEU A 14 24.19 17.73 10.10
CA LEU A 14 24.47 16.91 11.28
C LEU A 14 25.61 17.55 12.08
N GLU A 15 25.42 17.66 13.39
CA GLU A 15 26.48 18.03 14.33
C GLU A 15 27.16 16.75 14.79
N VAL A 16 28.41 16.55 14.36
CA VAL A 16 29.20 15.36 14.65
C VAL A 16 30.47 15.78 15.40
N PRO A 17 30.83 15.12 16.51
CA PRO A 17 32.10 15.33 17.20
C PRO A 17 33.29 15.15 16.25
N ASP A 18 34.36 15.94 16.45
CA ASP A 18 35.52 15.89 15.56
C ASP A 18 36.29 14.56 15.68
N GLU A 19 36.19 13.89 16.84
CA GLU A 19 36.78 12.56 17.08
C GLU A 19 36.20 11.51 16.12
N ASP A 20 34.87 11.46 15.97
CA ASP A 20 34.18 10.51 15.09
C ASP A 20 34.49 10.77 13.61
N CYS A 21 34.84 12.02 13.30
CA CYS A 21 35.19 12.44 11.94
C CYS A 21 36.57 11.94 11.51
N THR A 22 37.49 11.72 12.45
CA THR A 22 38.83 11.17 12.15
C THR A 22 38.75 9.72 11.67
N VAL A 23 37.90 8.91 12.32
CA VAL A 23 37.63 7.51 11.93
C VAL A 23 37.15 7.43 10.48
N MET A 24 36.27 8.34 10.07
CA MET A 24 35.75 8.40 8.70
C MET A 24 36.84 8.76 7.67
N ILE A 25 37.75 9.69 8.01
CA ILE A 25 38.85 10.09 7.12
C ILE A 25 39.84 8.94 6.94
N ASP A 26 40.22 8.28 8.03
CA ASP A 26 41.20 7.20 7.99
C ASP A 26 40.65 5.98 7.23
N ALA A 27 39.38 5.61 7.44
CA ALA A 27 38.73 4.56 6.67
C ALA A 27 38.67 4.87 5.15
N ASP A 28 38.30 6.09 4.77
CA ASP A 28 38.30 6.48 3.34
C ASP A 28 39.70 6.48 2.72
N TYR A 29 40.70 6.90 3.49
CA TYR A 29 42.09 6.89 3.07
C TYR A 29 42.61 5.46 2.85
N GLU A 30 42.37 4.55 3.79
CA GLU A 30 42.75 3.14 3.68
C GLU A 30 42.04 2.44 2.51
N ASP A 31 40.74 2.67 2.34
CA ASP A 31 39.96 2.16 1.20
C ASP A 31 40.58 2.60 -0.13
N ARG A 32 40.90 3.90 -0.28
CA ARG A 32 41.51 4.43 -1.50
C ARG A 32 42.94 3.95 -1.72
N LEU A 33 43.73 3.81 -0.65
CA LEU A 33 45.09 3.26 -0.71
C LEU A 33 45.09 1.79 -1.16
N SER A 34 44.07 1.03 -0.77
CA SER A 34 43.90 -0.37 -1.17
C SER A 34 43.48 -0.52 -2.64
N SER A 35 42.74 0.46 -3.17
CA SER A 35 42.15 0.43 -4.51
C SER A 35 42.99 1.12 -5.59
N ALA A 36 43.97 1.95 -5.21
CA ALA A 36 44.78 2.72 -6.15
C ALA A 36 46.03 1.94 -6.62
N GLU A 37 46.34 2.02 -7.92
CA GLU A 37 47.62 1.54 -8.48
C GLU A 37 48.80 2.42 -8.02
N ASP A 38 48.64 3.74 -8.05
CA ASP A 38 49.66 4.72 -7.63
C ASP A 38 49.37 5.30 -6.24
N LYS A 39 49.94 4.66 -5.23
CA LYS A 39 49.72 4.98 -3.80
C LYS A 39 50.17 6.37 -3.38
N GLU A 40 51.11 6.99 -4.10
CA GLU A 40 51.63 8.34 -3.79
C GLU A 40 50.63 9.46 -4.10
N THR A 41 49.62 9.19 -4.93
CA THR A 41 48.59 10.19 -5.30
C THR A 41 47.43 10.26 -4.30
N VAL A 42 47.35 9.31 -3.37
CA VAL A 42 46.25 9.22 -2.41
C VAL A 42 46.56 10.14 -1.23
N THR A 43 45.81 11.23 -1.12
CA THR A 43 45.84 12.13 0.03
C THR A 43 44.57 11.99 0.87
N ARG A 44 44.69 12.26 2.17
CA ARG A 44 43.53 12.39 3.05
C ARG A 44 42.62 13.52 2.57
N ARG A 45 41.32 13.26 2.56
CA ARG A 45 40.29 14.22 2.17
C ARG A 45 39.59 14.80 3.38
N SER A 46 38.91 15.92 3.18
CA SER A 46 38.02 16.45 4.21
C SER A 46 36.76 15.59 4.35
N VAL A 47 36.15 15.58 5.53
CA VAL A 47 34.91 14.81 5.77
C VAL A 47 33.79 15.21 4.82
N GLN A 48 33.69 16.50 4.49
CA GLN A 48 32.66 16.98 3.58
C GLN A 48 32.85 16.43 2.16
N GLU A 49 34.09 16.35 1.66
CA GLU A 49 34.37 15.75 0.34
C GLU A 49 34.03 14.26 0.30
N ILE A 50 34.35 13.52 1.38
CA ILE A 50 34.02 12.09 1.48
C ILE A 50 32.50 11.90 1.44
N ILE A 51 31.76 12.69 2.23
CA ILE A 51 30.30 12.65 2.27
C ILE A 51 29.70 13.03 0.92
N ASP A 52 30.21 14.08 0.28
CA ASP A 52 29.71 14.54 -1.00
C ASP A 52 29.88 13.50 -2.11
N GLU A 53 31.03 12.82 -2.16
CA GLU A 53 31.31 11.81 -3.17
C GLU A 53 30.65 10.46 -2.91
N ARG A 54 30.74 9.93 -1.68
CA ARG A 54 30.20 8.60 -1.37
C ARG A 54 28.69 8.59 -1.20
N PHE A 55 28.09 9.68 -0.76
CA PHE A 55 26.68 9.72 -0.38
C PHE A 55 25.89 10.77 -1.15
N ASN A 56 26.24 12.06 -1.07
CA ASN A 56 25.35 13.12 -1.60
C ASN A 56 25.19 13.08 -3.12
N LYS A 57 26.27 12.83 -3.88
CA LYS A 57 26.21 12.70 -5.35
C LYS A 57 25.38 11.47 -5.78
N PRO A 58 25.65 10.25 -5.28
CA PRO A 58 24.79 9.09 -5.54
C PRO A 58 23.33 9.31 -5.17
N GLU A 59 23.07 9.90 -4.00
CA GLU A 59 21.71 10.18 -3.52
C GLU A 59 20.96 11.14 -4.45
N TYR A 60 21.61 12.24 -4.84
CA TYR A 60 21.07 13.18 -5.82
C TYR A 60 20.72 12.49 -7.14
N ASN A 61 21.66 11.71 -7.68
CA ASN A 61 21.49 11.02 -8.95
C ASN A 61 20.37 9.97 -8.89
N ASN A 62 20.32 9.19 -7.81
CA ASN A 62 19.29 8.18 -7.60
C ASN A 62 17.91 8.82 -7.49
N TRP A 63 17.78 9.87 -6.66
CA TRP A 63 16.53 10.59 -6.51
C TRP A 63 16.01 11.10 -7.87
N HIS A 64 16.85 11.76 -8.67
CA HIS A 64 16.46 12.23 -10.01
C HIS A 64 16.16 11.08 -10.97
N LYS A 65 16.89 9.96 -10.87
CA LYS A 65 16.66 8.77 -11.71
C LYS A 65 15.28 8.15 -11.44
N PHE A 66 14.86 8.05 -10.19
CA PHE A 66 13.58 7.47 -9.79
C PHE A 66 12.42 8.48 -9.94
N ASP A 67 12.66 9.76 -9.66
CA ASP A 67 11.61 10.78 -9.66
C ASP A 67 11.32 11.35 -11.06
N ARG A 68 12.19 11.12 -12.07
CA ARG A 68 12.00 11.63 -13.45
C ARG A 68 10.69 11.23 -14.14
N HIS A 69 10.05 10.16 -13.70
CA HIS A 69 8.78 9.65 -14.23
C HIS A 69 7.65 9.75 -13.20
N ARG A 70 7.88 10.45 -12.10
CA ARG A 70 6.88 10.67 -11.07
C ARG A 70 6.12 11.96 -11.40
N GLY A 71 4.79 11.87 -11.41
CA GLY A 71 3.91 12.97 -11.78
C GLY A 71 3.58 13.03 -13.28
N MET A 72 2.90 14.10 -13.67
CA MET A 72 2.41 14.28 -15.03
C MET A 72 3.57 14.36 -16.02
N PRO A 73 3.63 13.52 -17.06
CA PRO A 73 4.66 13.67 -18.08
C PRO A 73 4.50 15.02 -18.79
N LYS A 74 5.61 15.76 -18.94
CA LYS A 74 5.62 17.07 -19.61
C LYS A 74 5.25 17.00 -21.09
N LYS A 75 5.30 15.81 -21.67
CA LYS A 75 4.87 15.54 -23.04
C LYS A 75 3.99 14.30 -23.03
N PRO A 76 2.76 14.38 -23.55
CA PRO A 76 1.94 13.21 -23.76
C PRO A 76 2.63 12.26 -24.76
N PHE A 77 2.36 10.97 -24.61
CA PHE A 77 2.87 9.92 -25.48
C PHE A 77 2.10 9.93 -26.81
N ARG A 78 2.24 10.99 -27.60
CA ARG A 78 1.50 11.18 -28.85
C ARG A 78 1.97 10.22 -29.95
N LYS A 79 1.02 9.65 -30.69
CA LYS A 79 1.16 9.48 -32.16
C LYS A 79 0.78 10.83 -32.79
N ASP A 80 1.42 11.21 -33.88
CA ASP A 80 1.29 12.56 -34.49
C ASP A 80 -0.14 12.92 -34.96
N ASP A 81 -1.09 11.98 -34.87
CA ASP A 81 -2.40 12.04 -35.53
C ASP A 81 -3.58 12.37 -34.58
N GLU A 82 -3.35 12.50 -33.26
CA GLU A 82 -4.43 12.76 -32.26
C GLU A 82 -4.47 14.24 -31.79
N ALA A 83 -5.68 14.82 -31.77
CA ALA A 83 -5.96 16.21 -31.40
C ALA A 83 -5.64 16.53 -29.92
N GLU A 84 -5.43 17.82 -29.60
CA GLU A 84 -4.87 18.28 -28.31
C GLU A 84 -5.77 18.04 -27.08
N ASP A 85 -7.05 17.77 -27.31
CA ASP A 85 -8.09 17.80 -26.28
C ASP A 85 -8.61 16.41 -25.85
N GLU A 86 -8.03 15.31 -26.35
CA GLU A 86 -8.52 13.94 -26.06
C GLU A 86 -7.68 13.15 -25.04
N ILE A 87 -6.72 13.78 -24.38
CA ILE A 87 -5.90 13.07 -23.38
C ILE A 87 -6.68 12.98 -22.06
N ASP A 88 -7.34 11.85 -21.83
CA ASP A 88 -7.94 11.54 -20.53
C ASP A 88 -6.81 11.32 -19.50
N HIS A 89 -6.60 12.32 -18.65
CA HIS A 89 -5.59 12.30 -17.60
C HIS A 89 -5.85 11.22 -16.54
N MET A 90 -7.00 10.55 -16.58
CA MET A 90 -7.33 9.42 -15.71
C MET A 90 -6.47 8.19 -16.00
N ASP A 91 -5.93 8.03 -17.22
CA ASP A 91 -5.05 6.90 -17.60
C ASP A 91 -3.71 6.87 -16.84
N TYR A 92 -3.33 7.97 -16.17
CA TYR A 92 -2.11 8.04 -15.36
C TYR A 92 -2.30 7.53 -13.93
N PHE A 93 -3.54 7.31 -13.49
CA PHE A 93 -3.80 6.69 -12.19
C PHE A 93 -3.76 5.18 -12.34
N PRO A 94 -3.13 4.46 -11.39
CA PRO A 94 -3.18 3.01 -11.40
C PRO A 94 -4.64 2.56 -11.27
N ASP A 95 -5.09 1.73 -12.21
CA ASP A 95 -6.38 1.07 -12.10
C ASP A 95 -6.30 -0.04 -11.05
N ASN A 96 -6.88 0.24 -9.88
CA ASN A 96 -6.94 -0.70 -8.76
C ASN A 96 -8.22 -1.53 -8.77
N SER A 97 -9.04 -1.49 -9.85
CA SER A 97 -10.31 -2.21 -9.90
C SER A 97 -10.15 -3.71 -9.61
N ASP A 98 -9.07 -4.32 -10.09
CA ASP A 98 -8.78 -5.74 -9.92
C ASP A 98 -8.36 -6.08 -8.48
N GLU A 99 -7.62 -5.20 -7.82
CA GLU A 99 -7.27 -5.36 -6.42
C GLU A 99 -8.49 -5.18 -5.54
N GLU A 100 -9.27 -4.12 -5.74
CA GLU A 100 -10.53 -3.90 -5.04
C GLU A 100 -11.53 -5.05 -5.24
N ALA A 101 -11.62 -5.61 -6.44
CA ALA A 101 -12.51 -6.74 -6.72
C ALA A 101 -12.09 -7.99 -5.94
N ARG A 102 -10.79 -8.28 -5.88
CA ARG A 102 -10.24 -9.40 -5.09
C ARG A 102 -10.45 -9.20 -3.60
N GLU A 103 -10.23 -7.99 -3.09
CA GLU A 103 -10.48 -7.65 -1.68
C GLU A 103 -11.95 -7.80 -1.32
N LYS A 104 -12.87 -7.22 -2.12
CA LYS A 104 -14.32 -7.36 -1.92
C LYS A 104 -14.75 -8.83 -1.93
N GLN A 105 -14.19 -9.64 -2.84
CA GLN A 105 -14.49 -11.07 -2.90
C GLN A 105 -13.99 -11.82 -1.66
N ALA A 106 -12.76 -11.54 -1.22
CA ALA A 106 -12.19 -12.15 -0.02
C ALA A 106 -12.98 -11.78 1.25
N GLU A 107 -13.38 -10.51 1.38
CA GLU A 107 -14.23 -10.04 2.47
C GLU A 107 -15.60 -10.72 2.47
N TYR A 108 -16.23 -10.83 1.30
CA TYR A 108 -17.51 -11.51 1.14
C TYR A 108 -17.43 -12.99 1.58
N GLU A 109 -16.42 -13.71 1.09
CA GLU A 109 -16.21 -15.13 1.41
C GLU A 109 -16.00 -15.32 2.91
N TYR A 110 -15.14 -14.49 3.51
CA TYR A 110 -14.85 -14.50 4.94
C TYR A 110 -16.10 -14.29 5.80
N ILE A 111 -16.93 -13.29 5.45
CA ILE A 111 -18.19 -13.02 6.16
C ILE A 111 -19.16 -14.20 6.01
N CYS A 112 -19.26 -14.78 4.81
CA CYS A 112 -20.11 -15.95 4.58
C CYS A 112 -19.69 -17.15 5.42
N GLU A 113 -18.39 -17.42 5.55
CA GLU A 113 -17.86 -18.48 6.40
C GLU A 113 -18.23 -18.28 7.88
N ILE A 114 -18.10 -17.04 8.39
CA ILE A 114 -18.48 -16.72 9.77
C ILE A 114 -19.97 -16.97 10.00
N ILE A 115 -20.82 -16.54 9.06
CA ILE A 115 -22.26 -16.73 9.17
C ILE A 115 -22.60 -18.22 9.16
N ARG A 116 -22.03 -19.00 8.22
CA ARG A 116 -22.25 -20.46 8.12
C ARG A 116 -21.74 -21.23 9.32
N LYS A 117 -20.64 -20.79 9.94
CA LYS A 117 -20.08 -21.43 11.14
C LYS A 117 -20.93 -21.23 12.40
N ASN A 118 -21.60 -20.09 12.51
CA ASN A 118 -22.29 -19.69 13.74
C ASN A 118 -23.81 -19.90 13.71
N LEU A 119 -24.42 -20.10 12.53
CA LEU A 119 -25.85 -20.32 12.36
C LEU A 119 -26.16 -21.69 11.76
N LYS A 120 -27.42 -22.11 11.89
CA LYS A 120 -27.93 -23.28 11.16
C LYS A 120 -27.94 -22.98 9.66
N GLU A 121 -27.68 -23.98 8.83
CA GLU A 121 -27.61 -23.87 7.36
C GLU A 121 -28.75 -23.05 6.74
N LYS A 122 -30.02 -23.41 7.03
CA LYS A 122 -31.20 -22.67 6.52
C LYS A 122 -31.34 -21.23 7.00
N GLN A 123 -30.68 -20.85 8.09
CA GLN A 123 -30.66 -19.49 8.62
C GLN A 123 -29.47 -18.70 8.05
N ALA A 124 -28.33 -19.35 7.87
CA ALA A 124 -27.14 -18.79 7.26
C ALA A 124 -27.40 -18.42 5.78
N GLU A 125 -27.88 -19.37 4.98
CA GLU A 125 -28.18 -19.15 3.55
C GLU A 125 -29.25 -18.06 3.34
N LEU A 126 -30.24 -18.00 4.23
CA LEU A 126 -31.25 -16.94 4.21
C LEU A 126 -30.64 -15.54 4.46
N LEU A 127 -29.74 -15.41 5.43
CA LEU A 127 -29.09 -14.14 5.74
C LEU A 127 -28.12 -13.72 4.63
N ILE A 128 -27.33 -14.66 4.10
CA ILE A 128 -26.41 -14.39 2.99
C ILE A 128 -27.20 -13.89 1.77
N ALA A 129 -28.22 -14.63 1.35
CA ALA A 129 -29.02 -14.27 0.18
C ALA A 129 -29.67 -12.88 0.29
N ILE A 130 -30.26 -12.55 1.44
CA ILE A 130 -31.02 -11.30 1.59
C ILE A 130 -30.11 -10.12 1.93
N VAL A 131 -29.13 -10.31 2.82
CA VAL A 131 -28.32 -9.21 3.38
C VAL A 131 -27.04 -9.00 2.57
N MET A 132 -26.37 -10.07 2.12
CA MET A 132 -25.12 -9.99 1.36
C MET A 132 -25.38 -9.90 -0.14
N ASP A 133 -26.24 -10.76 -0.68
CA ASP A 133 -26.51 -10.82 -2.13
C ASP A 133 -27.61 -9.84 -2.59
N GLY A 134 -28.31 -9.19 -1.64
CA GLY A 134 -29.34 -8.19 -1.92
C GLY A 134 -30.64 -8.75 -2.52
N ILE A 135 -30.88 -10.06 -2.42
CA ILE A 135 -32.10 -10.69 -2.92
C ILE A 135 -33.29 -10.22 -2.07
N SER A 136 -34.38 -9.81 -2.72
CA SER A 136 -35.57 -9.36 -2.01
C SER A 136 -36.25 -10.51 -1.24
N VAL A 137 -36.85 -10.20 -0.08
CA VAL A 137 -37.57 -11.19 0.75
C VAL A 137 -38.68 -11.89 -0.07
N THR A 138 -39.32 -11.17 -0.98
CA THR A 138 -40.39 -11.69 -1.85
C THR A 138 -39.86 -12.68 -2.89
N GLU A 139 -38.71 -12.41 -3.49
CA GLU A 139 -38.06 -13.29 -4.44
C GLU A 139 -37.51 -14.54 -3.77
N TYR A 140 -36.89 -14.40 -2.60
CA TYR A 140 -36.42 -15.52 -1.80
C TYR A 140 -37.59 -16.42 -1.36
N ALA A 141 -38.71 -15.83 -0.92
CA ALA A 141 -39.92 -16.57 -0.57
C ALA A 141 -40.50 -17.34 -1.76
N ARG A 142 -40.50 -16.75 -2.96
CA ARG A 142 -40.92 -17.41 -4.20
C ARG A 142 -40.02 -18.60 -4.54
N ARG A 143 -38.70 -18.46 -4.38
CA ARG A 143 -37.71 -19.53 -4.62
C ARG A 143 -37.91 -20.72 -3.68
N GLU A 144 -38.22 -20.47 -2.41
CA GLU A 144 -38.49 -21.54 -1.43
C GLU A 144 -39.94 -22.06 -1.45
N GLY A 145 -40.87 -21.41 -2.15
CA GLY A 145 -42.29 -21.78 -2.18
C GLY A 145 -43.03 -21.48 -0.87
N VAL A 146 -42.57 -20.50 -0.10
CA VAL A 146 -43.08 -20.15 1.24
C VAL A 146 -43.68 -18.75 1.23
N THR A 147 -44.53 -18.42 2.21
CA THR A 147 -45.09 -17.07 2.34
C THR A 147 -44.03 -16.07 2.80
N VAL A 148 -44.14 -14.82 2.35
CA VAL A 148 -43.22 -13.73 2.73
C VAL A 148 -43.13 -13.58 4.26
N GLY A 149 -44.28 -13.64 4.96
CA GLY A 149 -44.30 -13.52 6.42
C GLY A 149 -43.55 -14.63 7.15
N ALA A 150 -43.56 -15.86 6.62
CA ALA A 150 -42.78 -16.96 7.20
C ALA A 150 -41.27 -16.76 6.98
N ILE A 151 -40.85 -16.17 5.85
CA ILE A 151 -39.45 -15.77 5.64
C ILE A 151 -39.04 -14.65 6.58
N SER A 152 -39.87 -13.62 6.76
CA SER A 152 -39.62 -12.53 7.71
C SER A 152 -39.42 -13.05 9.13
N HIS A 153 -40.28 -13.95 9.61
CA HIS A 153 -40.15 -14.56 10.94
C HIS A 153 -38.87 -15.41 11.07
N ARG A 154 -38.50 -16.17 10.02
CA ARG A 154 -37.24 -16.92 9.98
C ARG A 154 -36.03 -15.99 10.03
N MET A 155 -36.07 -14.88 9.31
CA MET A 155 -35.01 -13.87 9.29
C MET A 155 -34.85 -13.21 10.65
N GLU A 156 -35.93 -12.81 11.31
CA GLU A 156 -35.87 -12.28 12.68
C GLU A 156 -35.25 -13.28 13.66
N THR A 157 -35.61 -14.55 13.55
CA THR A 157 -35.05 -15.61 14.39
C THR A 157 -33.55 -15.81 14.12
N ALA A 158 -33.15 -15.79 12.85
CA ALA A 158 -31.75 -15.87 12.44
C ALA A 158 -30.96 -14.68 13.00
N MET A 159 -31.48 -13.46 12.88
CA MET A 159 -30.83 -12.25 13.37
C MET A 159 -30.73 -12.21 14.90
N LYS A 160 -31.75 -12.68 15.62
CA LYS A 160 -31.70 -12.87 17.09
C LYS A 160 -30.60 -13.86 17.49
N ASN A 161 -30.45 -14.97 16.77
CA ASN A 161 -29.40 -15.95 17.04
C ASN A 161 -28.00 -15.38 16.71
N PHE A 162 -27.86 -14.69 15.59
CA PHE A 162 -26.62 -14.02 15.21
C PHE A 162 -26.19 -12.99 16.25
N LYS A 163 -27.12 -12.15 16.74
CA LYS A 163 -26.86 -11.14 17.77
C LYS A 163 -26.46 -11.74 19.13
N LYS A 164 -26.86 -12.98 19.44
CA LYS A 164 -26.39 -13.68 20.65
C LYS A 164 -24.91 -14.04 20.56
N VAL A 165 -24.44 -14.39 19.35
CA VAL A 165 -23.04 -14.71 19.09
C VAL A 165 -22.20 -13.43 18.98
N PHE A 166 -22.72 -12.42 18.29
CA PHE A 166 -22.07 -11.14 18.05
C PHE A 166 -22.94 -9.99 18.60
N PRO A 167 -22.86 -9.71 19.92
CA PRO A 167 -23.71 -8.70 20.56
C PRO A 167 -23.32 -7.26 20.23
N LYS A 168 -22.06 -7.03 19.86
CA LYS A 168 -21.49 -5.74 19.49
C LYS A 168 -20.77 -5.87 18.15
N SER A 169 -20.72 -4.79 17.38
CA SER A 169 -19.96 -4.73 16.12
C SER A 169 -18.48 -5.03 16.32
N SER A 170 -17.90 -4.60 17.43
CA SER A 170 -16.50 -4.87 17.80
C SER A 170 -16.18 -6.34 18.08
N THR A 171 -17.20 -7.19 18.26
CA THR A 171 -17.01 -8.63 18.46
C THR A 171 -17.02 -9.39 17.14
N PHE A 172 -17.42 -8.73 16.05
CA PHE A 172 -17.36 -9.31 14.73
C PHE A 172 -15.90 -9.29 14.23
N PRO A 173 -15.36 -10.43 13.79
CA PRO A 173 -13.96 -10.51 13.39
C PRO A 173 -13.76 -9.83 12.02
N SER A 174 -12.61 -9.18 11.87
CA SER A 174 -12.20 -8.51 10.63
C SER A 174 -11.43 -9.49 9.73
N SER A 175 -11.65 -9.42 8.42
CA SER A 175 -10.84 -10.13 7.43
C SER A 175 -9.38 -9.67 7.43
N GLN A 176 -9.11 -8.44 7.91
CA GLN A 176 -7.79 -7.81 7.89
C GLN A 176 -6.98 -7.95 9.19
N GLY A 177 -7.48 -8.70 10.18
CA GLY A 177 -6.80 -8.91 11.47
C GLY A 177 -7.15 -7.88 12.55
#